data_AF-A0A8D0C1C7-F1
#
_entry.id   AF-A0A8D0C1C7-F1
#
_cell.length_a   1.000
_cell.length_b   1.000
_cell.length_c   1.000
_cell.angle_alpha   90.00
_cell.angle_beta   90.00
_cell.angle_gamma   90.00
#
_symmetry.space_group_name_H-M   'P 1'
#
loop_
_entity.id
_entity.type
_entity.pdbx_description
1 polymer ?
#
loop_
_entity_poly.entity_id
_entity_poly.type
_entity_poly.pdbx_seq_one_letter_code
_entity_poly.pdbx_strand_id
1 'polypeptide(L)'
;MAGGGHFAGAVFKGNEVLEHKTFHRYTVRARRGTSQGTRDAKGSKPKSAGASLRRYNEAALLKDIQELLNSWAKHLQEAERIFLRAPRTSRARFFGNKGLLQQDDSRIRGIPFSTRRATFHEVQRVHGALSSLQVYGEDANLSECCNVELCSLFLILSVVKPKEEEEEEEEEEETVPQLELVELTLNTLDLREFEVQPKCGQKKRRRRKPKGRQLEHLGLGLPAWRALGTSVQDVMFTACKMGDVSALQHLLGVPADAGHDDNGLSPQQLLNTPLDESGWTLLHVAAAAGRSEVVRLLLEAGADPAVRDRQEQPPYCVSANKQTRNEFRRFMSEQPQKYNYTQAQVPGPLTTEMEARQAERRRAHKAQRKQREKEEREAQQLRAQEEDEKRRFAALSDREKCALAAERRLVSQLKDSSTILNNTRRCWLCGESLLGRIPFHYLEFSFCSTNCLRTHRQRKTTTS
;
A
#
# COMPACT_ATOMS: atom_id res chain seq x y z
N MET A 1 -15.18 19.58 -9.16
CA MET A 1 -13.81 19.99 -8.79
C MET A 1 -12.85 18.80 -8.92
N ALA A 2 -11.67 18.99 -9.49
CA ALA A 2 -10.66 17.92 -9.62
C ALA A 2 -9.23 18.44 -9.46
N GLY A 3 -8.37 17.68 -8.76
CA GLY A 3 -6.96 18.02 -8.59
C GLY A 3 -6.20 17.00 -7.73
N GLY A 4 -4.94 16.72 -8.10
CA GLY A 4 -4.05 15.89 -7.28
C GLY A 4 -4.51 14.44 -7.04
N GLY A 5 -5.39 13.91 -7.89
CA GLY A 5 -6.00 12.58 -7.71
C GLY A 5 -7.34 12.59 -6.97
N HIS A 6 -7.79 13.76 -6.52
CA HIS A 6 -9.11 13.98 -5.94
C HIS A 6 -10.08 14.46 -6.99
N PHE A 7 -11.30 13.94 -6.92
CA PHE A 7 -12.45 14.43 -7.64
C PHE A 7 -13.62 14.57 -6.65
N ALA A 8 -14.33 15.68 -6.74
CA ALA A 8 -15.60 15.90 -6.05
C ALA A 8 -16.56 16.58 -7.01
N GLY A 9 -17.74 16.01 -7.20
CA GLY A 9 -18.83 16.58 -7.99
C GLY A 9 -20.14 16.51 -7.21
N ALA A 10 -21.01 17.48 -7.41
CA ALA A 10 -22.37 17.46 -6.90
C ALA A 10 -23.30 18.21 -7.85
N VAL A 11 -24.56 17.80 -7.87
CA VAL A 11 -25.68 18.42 -8.57
C VAL A 11 -26.57 19.07 -7.51
N PHE A 12 -26.85 20.36 -7.67
CA PHE A 12 -27.65 21.15 -6.74
C PHE A 12 -28.94 21.62 -7.41
N LYS A 13 -30.02 21.68 -6.63
CA LYS A 13 -31.27 22.34 -7.00
C LYS A 13 -31.61 23.35 -5.90
N GLY A 14 -31.37 24.63 -6.15
CA GLY A 14 -31.38 25.64 -5.09
C GLY A 14 -30.31 25.30 -4.04
N ASN A 15 -30.69 25.20 -2.77
CA ASN A 15 -29.78 24.84 -1.67
C ASN A 15 -29.70 23.32 -1.40
N GLU A 16 -30.51 22.51 -2.08
CA GLU A 16 -30.55 21.06 -1.87
C GLU A 16 -29.56 20.31 -2.77
N VAL A 17 -28.94 19.27 -2.23
CA VAL A 17 -28.03 18.38 -2.96
C VAL A 17 -28.85 17.23 -3.53
N LEU A 18 -28.97 17.15 -4.85
CA LEU A 18 -29.65 16.04 -5.52
C LEU A 18 -28.77 14.79 -5.58
N GLU A 19 -27.56 14.96 -6.08
CA GLU A 19 -26.59 13.87 -6.19
C GLU A 19 -25.18 14.39 -5.91
N HIS A 20 -24.35 13.59 -5.25
CA HIS A 20 -22.94 13.90 -5.06
C HIS A 20 -22.08 12.65 -5.18
N LYS A 21 -20.85 12.82 -5.68
CA LYS A 21 -19.83 11.77 -5.67
C LYS A 21 -18.45 12.33 -5.46
N THR A 22 -17.65 11.60 -4.71
CA THR A 22 -16.23 11.90 -4.48
C THR A 22 -15.38 10.69 -4.78
N PHE A 23 -14.28 10.88 -5.50
CA PHE A 23 -13.30 9.84 -5.79
C PHE A 23 -11.91 10.28 -5.37
N HIS A 24 -11.11 9.32 -4.93
CA HIS A 24 -9.69 9.53 -4.71
C HIS A 24 -8.88 8.38 -5.30
N ARG A 25 -7.92 8.72 -6.15
CA ARG A 25 -6.87 7.80 -6.58
C ARG A 25 -5.50 8.43 -6.38
N TYR A 26 -4.57 7.63 -5.89
CA TYR A 26 -3.21 8.08 -5.65
C TYR A 26 -2.46 8.28 -6.98
N THR A 27 -2.36 9.53 -7.43
CA THR A 27 -1.73 9.94 -8.70
C THR A 27 -0.47 10.79 -8.51
N VAL A 28 -0.34 11.44 -7.36
CA VAL A 28 0.79 12.32 -7.00
C VAL A 28 1.80 11.57 -6.14
N ARG A 29 3.08 11.95 -6.20
CA ARG A 29 4.10 11.40 -5.29
C ARG A 29 4.13 12.20 -3.99
N ALA A 30 3.90 11.54 -2.85
CA ALA A 30 3.84 12.14 -1.50
C ALA A 30 4.94 13.17 -1.18
N ARG A 31 6.17 13.00 -1.68
CA ARG A 31 7.31 13.89 -1.38
C ARG A 31 7.60 14.98 -2.42
N ARG A 32 6.83 15.11 -3.51
CA ARG A 32 7.16 16.04 -4.62
C ARG A 32 5.96 16.80 -5.21
N GLY A 33 4.73 16.55 -4.76
CA GLY A 33 3.54 17.37 -5.08
C GLY A 33 3.08 17.43 -6.55
N THR A 34 3.80 16.83 -7.50
CA THR A 34 3.48 16.89 -8.94
C THR A 34 2.87 15.58 -9.45
N SER A 35 1.83 15.70 -10.29
CA SER A 35 1.17 14.55 -10.95
C SER A 35 2.13 13.84 -11.92
N GLN A 36 1.93 12.54 -12.15
CA GLN A 36 2.80 11.76 -13.01
C GLN A 36 2.69 12.22 -14.47
N GLY A 37 1.49 12.50 -14.97
CA GLY A 37 1.29 13.04 -16.32
C GLY A 37 2.04 14.36 -16.57
N THR A 38 2.06 15.28 -15.60
CA THR A 38 2.84 16.53 -15.74
C THR A 38 4.34 16.31 -15.81
N ARG A 39 4.85 15.23 -15.22
CA ARG A 39 6.27 14.87 -15.30
C ARG A 39 6.59 14.20 -16.63
N ASP A 40 5.73 13.32 -17.09
CA ASP A 40 5.89 12.63 -18.37
C ASP A 40 5.89 13.62 -19.54
N ALA A 41 5.12 14.71 -19.44
CA ALA A 41 5.13 15.82 -20.40
C ALA A 41 6.43 16.65 -20.40
N LYS A 42 7.19 16.67 -19.28
CA LYS A 42 8.48 17.39 -19.17
C LYS A 42 9.68 16.60 -19.72
N GLY A 43 9.44 15.56 -20.53
CA GLY A 43 10.48 14.87 -21.31
C GLY A 43 11.12 13.64 -20.64
N SER A 44 10.91 13.41 -19.35
CA SER A 44 11.36 12.18 -18.68
C SER A 44 10.17 11.31 -18.32
N LYS A 45 9.99 10.19 -19.04
CA LYS A 45 9.00 9.15 -18.74
C LYS A 45 9.64 8.01 -17.93
N PRO A 46 9.76 8.12 -16.59
CA PRO A 46 10.34 7.06 -15.77
C PRO A 46 9.51 5.77 -15.93
N LYS A 47 10.18 4.64 -16.12
CA LYS A 47 9.56 3.31 -16.32
C LYS A 47 9.45 2.49 -15.03
N SER A 48 9.52 3.12 -13.85
CA SER A 48 9.44 2.39 -12.59
C SER A 48 8.03 1.89 -12.30
N ALA A 49 7.89 0.81 -11.54
CA ALA A 49 6.59 0.26 -11.13
C ALA A 49 5.67 1.33 -10.50
N GLY A 50 6.22 2.17 -9.62
CA GLY A 50 5.47 3.27 -9.01
C GLY A 50 5.13 4.42 -9.95
N ALA A 51 5.79 4.56 -11.11
CA ALA A 51 5.37 5.50 -12.15
C ALA A 51 4.24 4.91 -13.00
N SER A 52 4.34 3.63 -13.36
CA SER A 52 3.28 2.92 -14.09
C SER A 52 1.97 2.85 -13.29
N LEU A 53 2.03 2.54 -11.99
CA LEU A 53 0.84 2.53 -11.13
C LEU A 53 0.14 3.89 -11.07
N ARG A 54 0.90 4.99 -11.01
CA ARG A 54 0.33 6.34 -11.02
C ARG A 54 -0.28 6.72 -12.37
N ARG A 55 0.28 6.25 -13.50
CA ARG A 55 -0.33 6.41 -14.83
C ARG A 55 -1.64 5.64 -14.94
N TYR A 56 -1.65 4.40 -14.48
CA TYR A 56 -2.86 3.58 -14.43
C TYR A 56 -3.93 4.24 -13.57
N ASN A 57 -3.59 4.68 -12.36
CA ASN A 57 -4.51 5.40 -11.48
C ASN A 57 -5.02 6.72 -12.09
N GLU A 58 -4.18 7.44 -12.82
CA GLU A 58 -4.59 8.65 -13.56
C GLU A 58 -5.59 8.30 -14.67
N ALA A 59 -5.32 7.27 -15.48
CA ALA A 59 -6.21 6.82 -16.55
C ALA A 59 -7.54 6.27 -16.00
N ALA A 60 -7.48 5.47 -14.95
CA ALA A 60 -8.65 4.94 -14.28
C ALA A 60 -9.50 6.09 -13.71
N LEU A 61 -8.89 7.06 -13.00
CA LEU A 61 -9.63 8.20 -12.45
C LEU A 61 -10.40 8.95 -13.54
N LEU A 62 -9.83 9.07 -14.74
CA LEU A 62 -10.52 9.69 -15.87
C LEU A 62 -11.68 8.83 -16.39
N LYS A 63 -11.51 7.50 -16.44
CA LYS A 63 -12.57 6.57 -16.81
C LYS A 63 -13.77 6.71 -15.85
N ASP A 64 -13.53 6.68 -14.55
CA ASP A 64 -14.58 6.84 -13.53
C ASP A 64 -15.29 8.19 -13.62
N ILE A 65 -14.53 9.27 -13.90
CA ILE A 65 -15.11 10.61 -14.10
C ILE A 65 -16.00 10.64 -15.34
N GLN A 66 -15.56 10.04 -16.46
CA GLN A 66 -16.37 9.99 -17.69
C GLN A 66 -17.63 9.15 -17.51
N GLU A 67 -17.52 8.02 -16.84
CA GLU A 67 -18.66 7.16 -16.50
C GLU A 67 -19.66 7.89 -15.59
N LEU A 68 -19.15 8.63 -14.59
CA LEU A 68 -20.00 9.47 -13.75
C LEU A 68 -20.71 10.56 -14.56
N LEU A 69 -20.00 11.30 -15.41
CA LEU A 69 -20.60 12.34 -16.23
C LEU A 69 -21.65 11.77 -17.18
N ASN A 70 -21.45 10.56 -17.70
CA ASN A 70 -22.44 9.86 -18.51
C ASN A 70 -23.67 9.47 -17.67
N SER A 71 -23.49 9.00 -16.43
CA SER A 71 -24.63 8.75 -15.53
C SER A 71 -25.40 10.03 -15.19
N TRP A 72 -24.71 11.17 -15.16
CA TRP A 72 -25.28 12.50 -14.92
C TRP A 72 -25.74 13.22 -16.18
N ALA A 73 -25.85 12.54 -17.33
CA ALA A 73 -26.19 13.17 -18.60
C ALA A 73 -27.48 14.02 -18.54
N LYS A 74 -28.52 13.51 -17.87
CA LYS A 74 -29.80 14.22 -17.70
C LYS A 74 -29.62 15.51 -16.90
N HIS A 75 -28.98 15.40 -15.73
CA HIS A 75 -28.65 16.54 -14.87
C HIS A 75 -27.79 17.59 -15.58
N LEU A 76 -26.84 17.16 -16.42
CA LEU A 76 -25.98 18.07 -17.18
C LEU A 76 -26.71 18.78 -18.33
N GLN A 77 -27.76 18.18 -18.89
CA GLN A 77 -28.59 18.82 -19.91
C GLN A 77 -29.51 19.88 -19.30
N GLU A 78 -30.09 19.59 -18.14
CA GLU A 78 -30.98 20.50 -17.40
C GLU A 78 -30.23 21.61 -16.66
N ALA A 79 -28.94 21.44 -16.40
CA ALA A 79 -28.14 22.42 -15.66
C ALA A 79 -28.06 23.77 -16.37
N GLU A 80 -28.42 24.83 -15.64
CA GLU A 80 -28.27 26.22 -16.10
C GLU A 80 -26.80 26.65 -16.17
N ARG A 81 -26.00 26.24 -15.18
CA ARG A 81 -24.58 26.62 -15.02
C ARG A 81 -23.77 25.43 -14.53
N ILE A 82 -22.57 25.27 -15.07
CA ILE A 82 -21.64 24.18 -14.74
C ILE A 82 -20.32 24.77 -14.27
N PHE A 83 -20.04 24.68 -12.97
CA PHE A 83 -18.79 25.19 -12.40
C PHE A 83 -17.70 24.12 -12.39
N LEU A 84 -16.65 24.31 -13.19
CA LEU A 84 -15.54 23.37 -13.33
C LEU A 84 -14.20 23.97 -12.89
N ARG A 85 -13.68 23.45 -11.77
CA ARG A 85 -12.30 23.63 -11.34
C ARG A 85 -11.46 22.41 -11.65
N ALA A 86 -10.48 22.57 -12.52
CA ALA A 86 -9.44 21.58 -12.82
C ALA A 86 -8.13 22.28 -13.22
N PRO A 87 -6.95 21.76 -12.85
CA PRO A 87 -5.66 22.23 -13.37
C PRO A 87 -5.64 22.23 -14.90
N ARG A 88 -4.95 23.19 -15.52
CA ARG A 88 -4.85 23.30 -17.00
C ARG A 88 -4.43 21.99 -17.67
N THR A 89 -3.53 21.24 -17.03
CA THR A 89 -2.98 19.96 -17.52
C THR A 89 -3.97 18.81 -17.55
N SER A 90 -5.00 18.84 -16.71
CA SER A 90 -6.08 17.84 -16.65
C SER A 90 -7.40 18.37 -17.21
N ARG A 91 -7.52 19.68 -17.45
CA ARG A 91 -8.75 20.32 -17.92
C ARG A 91 -9.16 19.80 -19.29
N ALA A 92 -8.21 19.62 -20.22
CA ALA A 92 -8.43 19.02 -21.54
C ALA A 92 -8.92 17.56 -21.50
N ARG A 93 -9.05 16.93 -20.33
CA ARG A 93 -9.52 15.54 -20.20
C ARG A 93 -11.01 15.46 -19.83
N PHE A 94 -11.59 16.59 -19.40
CA PHE A 94 -13.03 16.75 -19.22
C PHE A 94 -13.73 17.07 -20.55
N PHE A 95 -12.98 17.61 -21.51
CA PHE A 95 -13.43 17.98 -22.84
C PHE A 95 -12.80 17.02 -23.85
N GLY A 96 -13.59 16.23 -24.57
CA GLY A 96 -13.05 15.31 -25.57
C GLY A 96 -14.12 14.78 -26.52
N ASN A 97 -13.70 14.18 -27.64
CA ASN A 97 -14.56 13.74 -28.76
C ASN A 97 -15.68 12.75 -28.40
N LYS A 98 -15.72 12.24 -27.15
CA LYS A 98 -16.76 11.34 -26.63
C LYS A 98 -17.43 11.85 -25.33
N GLY A 99 -17.07 13.04 -24.86
CA GLY A 99 -17.59 13.62 -23.61
C GLY A 99 -18.83 14.47 -23.86
N LEU A 100 -19.79 14.41 -22.93
CA LEU A 100 -21.02 15.21 -22.95
C LEU A 100 -20.78 16.73 -22.81
N LEU A 101 -19.60 17.12 -22.30
CA LEU A 101 -19.22 18.52 -22.14
C LEU A 101 -18.34 18.96 -23.32
N GLN A 102 -18.85 19.89 -24.12
CA GLN A 102 -18.09 20.53 -25.18
C GLN A 102 -17.25 21.69 -24.63
N GLN A 103 -16.10 21.96 -25.26
CA GLN A 103 -15.21 23.03 -24.81
C GLN A 103 -15.84 24.43 -24.97
N ASP A 104 -16.72 24.58 -25.97
CA ASP A 104 -17.40 25.84 -26.30
C ASP A 104 -18.78 25.99 -25.62
N ASP A 105 -19.10 25.14 -24.65
CA ASP A 105 -20.36 25.22 -23.90
C ASP A 105 -20.38 26.47 -23.01
N SER A 106 -21.30 27.39 -23.34
CA SER A 106 -21.48 28.67 -22.65
C SER A 106 -21.95 28.53 -21.21
N ARG A 107 -22.39 27.36 -20.75
CA ARG A 107 -22.79 27.09 -19.36
C ARG A 107 -21.59 26.82 -18.46
N ILE A 108 -20.44 26.47 -19.04
CA ILE A 108 -19.25 26.08 -18.28
C ILE A 108 -18.51 27.33 -17.81
N ARG A 109 -18.28 27.43 -16.50
CA ARG A 109 -17.59 28.55 -15.84
C ARG A 109 -16.50 28.04 -14.90
N GLY A 110 -15.47 28.86 -14.73
CA GLY A 110 -14.48 28.67 -13.66
C GLY A 110 -15.05 29.15 -12.33
N ILE A 111 -14.55 28.60 -11.22
CA ILE A 111 -14.86 29.13 -9.88
C ILE A 111 -14.01 30.41 -9.69
N PRO A 112 -14.62 31.57 -9.37
CA PRO A 112 -13.95 32.88 -9.37
C PRO A 112 -13.13 33.18 -8.10
N PHE A 113 -13.03 32.24 -7.17
CA PHE A 113 -12.30 32.38 -5.90
C PHE A 113 -11.43 31.15 -5.59
N SER A 114 -10.64 31.23 -4.52
CA SER A 114 -9.73 30.17 -4.12
C SER A 114 -10.45 28.96 -3.53
N THR A 115 -10.08 27.78 -4.02
CA THR A 115 -10.69 26.50 -3.64
C THR A 115 -9.68 25.60 -2.93
N ARG A 116 -10.14 24.90 -1.89
CA ARG A 116 -9.36 23.89 -1.14
C ARG A 116 -9.32 22.55 -1.89
N ARG A 117 -8.88 21.49 -1.21
CA ARG A 117 -8.88 20.11 -1.72
C ARG A 117 -10.30 19.70 -2.14
N ALA A 118 -10.42 18.99 -3.26
CA ALA A 118 -11.71 18.53 -3.76
C ALA A 118 -12.32 17.47 -2.82
N THR A 119 -13.15 17.92 -1.89
CA THR A 119 -13.99 17.12 -0.99
C THR A 119 -15.44 17.54 -1.18
N PHE A 120 -16.39 16.76 -0.64
CA PHE A 120 -17.81 17.11 -0.71
C PHE A 120 -18.11 18.41 0.05
N HIS A 121 -17.60 18.55 1.27
CA HIS A 121 -17.69 19.78 2.07
C HIS A 121 -17.19 21.03 1.33
N GLU A 122 -16.09 20.89 0.58
CA GLU A 122 -15.57 22.01 -0.21
C GLU A 122 -16.51 22.36 -1.37
N VAL A 123 -17.15 21.38 -2.00
CA VAL A 123 -18.15 21.63 -3.05
C VAL A 123 -19.38 22.33 -2.47
N GLN A 124 -19.82 21.96 -1.26
CA GLN A 124 -20.91 22.65 -0.56
C GLN A 124 -20.54 24.10 -0.19
N ARG A 125 -19.32 24.33 0.32
CA ARG A 125 -18.80 25.68 0.61
C ARG A 125 -18.77 26.55 -0.65
N VAL A 126 -18.27 25.98 -1.75
CA VAL A 126 -18.24 26.66 -3.05
C VAL A 126 -19.66 27.01 -3.51
N HIS A 127 -20.60 26.07 -3.41
CA HIS A 127 -21.99 26.31 -3.76
C HIS A 127 -22.58 27.45 -2.92
N GLY A 128 -22.43 27.39 -1.59
CA GLY A 128 -22.90 28.43 -0.67
C GLY A 128 -22.33 29.81 -0.96
N ALA A 129 -21.05 29.89 -1.33
CA ALA A 129 -20.41 31.14 -1.73
C ALA A 129 -20.89 31.67 -3.10
N LEU A 130 -21.28 30.78 -4.02
CA LEU A 130 -21.81 31.17 -5.33
C LEU A 130 -23.31 31.54 -5.27
N SER A 131 -24.05 30.98 -4.31
CA SER A 131 -25.48 31.26 -4.10
C SER A 131 -25.74 32.43 -3.16
N SER A 132 -24.72 32.94 -2.47
CA SER A 132 -24.87 34.06 -1.52
C SER A 132 -24.48 35.39 -2.16
N LEU A 133 -25.20 36.45 -1.76
CA LEU A 133 -24.85 37.81 -2.08
C LEU A 133 -23.96 38.36 -0.95
N GLN A 134 -22.78 38.84 -1.31
CA GLN A 134 -21.86 39.47 -0.37
C GLN A 134 -21.92 40.99 -0.55
N VAL A 135 -22.31 41.70 0.51
CA VAL A 135 -22.35 43.16 0.55
C VAL A 135 -21.00 43.66 1.06
N TYR A 136 -20.36 44.55 0.30
CA TYR A 136 -19.09 45.18 0.68
C TYR A 136 -19.29 46.69 0.79
N GLY A 137 -19.08 47.26 1.99
CA GLY A 137 -19.21 48.70 2.28
C GLY A 137 -20.43 49.07 3.13
N GLU A 138 -20.41 50.28 3.72
CA GLU A 138 -21.49 50.80 4.61
C GLU A 138 -22.64 51.50 3.85
N ASP A 139 -22.53 51.71 2.53
CA ASP A 139 -23.51 52.49 1.74
C ASP A 139 -24.17 51.68 0.60
N ALA A 140 -24.58 50.44 0.86
CA ALA A 140 -25.34 49.66 -0.12
C ALA A 140 -26.85 49.70 0.19
N ASN A 141 -27.57 50.65 -0.42
CA ASN A 141 -29.02 50.61 -0.48
C ASN A 141 -29.47 49.36 -1.25
N LEU A 142 -29.85 48.29 -0.53
CA LEU A 142 -30.31 47.01 -1.11
C LEU A 142 -31.56 47.16 -1.99
N SER A 143 -32.27 48.30 -1.91
CA SER A 143 -33.56 48.51 -2.57
C SER A 143 -33.49 48.70 -4.09
N GLU A 144 -32.33 49.05 -4.66
CA GLU A 144 -32.19 49.24 -6.11
C GLU A 144 -31.80 47.96 -6.87
N CYS A 145 -31.30 46.94 -6.16
CA CYS A 145 -30.74 45.73 -6.78
C CYS A 145 -31.69 44.52 -6.79
N CYS A 146 -32.82 44.60 -6.08
CA CYS A 146 -33.73 43.45 -5.92
C CYS A 146 -35.15 43.80 -6.38
N ASN A 147 -35.58 43.20 -7.49
CA ASN A 147 -37.02 43.07 -7.76
C ASN A 147 -37.65 42.26 -6.62
N VAL A 148 -38.72 42.80 -6.04
CA VAL A 148 -39.20 42.59 -4.66
C VAL A 148 -39.85 41.21 -4.41
N GLU A 149 -39.79 40.25 -5.35
CA GLU A 149 -40.37 38.91 -5.13
C GLU A 149 -39.40 37.87 -4.58
N LEU A 150 -38.07 38.08 -4.66
CA LEU A 150 -37.06 37.10 -4.19
C LEU A 150 -36.56 37.36 -2.76
N CYS A 151 -36.96 38.47 -2.13
CA CYS A 151 -36.44 38.90 -0.83
C CYS A 151 -37.07 38.19 0.39
N SER A 152 -38.16 37.42 0.23
CA SER A 152 -38.82 36.76 1.37
C SER A 152 -38.19 35.43 1.80
N LEU A 153 -37.28 34.85 1.01
CA LEU A 153 -36.76 33.50 1.25
C LEU A 153 -35.28 33.41 1.65
N PHE A 154 -34.54 34.53 1.69
CA PHE A 154 -33.07 34.51 1.82
C PHE A 154 -32.52 35.37 2.97
N LEU A 155 -33.32 35.66 4.00
CA LEU A 155 -32.84 36.39 5.16
C LEU A 155 -32.35 35.44 6.27
N ILE A 156 -31.14 34.89 6.10
CA ILE A 156 -30.30 34.52 7.25
C ILE A 156 -29.08 35.42 7.19
N LEU A 157 -29.16 36.56 7.88
CA LEU A 157 -28.02 37.42 8.16
C LEU A 157 -27.01 36.64 9.00
N SER A 158 -25.86 36.32 8.41
CA SER A 158 -24.65 35.99 9.14
C SER A 158 -23.63 37.10 8.90
N VAL A 159 -23.58 38.05 9.84
CA VAL A 159 -22.49 39.03 9.92
C VAL A 159 -21.23 38.26 10.30
N VAL A 160 -20.38 37.94 9.32
CA VAL A 160 -19.08 37.33 9.58
C VAL A 160 -18.11 38.42 10.02
N LYS A 161 -17.93 38.55 11.33
CA LYS A 161 -16.76 39.21 11.92
C LYS A 161 -15.56 38.25 11.80
N PRO A 162 -14.35 38.71 11.44
CA PRO A 162 -13.18 37.84 11.43
C PRO A 162 -12.89 37.36 12.87
N LYS A 163 -12.98 36.05 13.09
CA LYS A 163 -12.55 35.40 14.33
C LYS A 163 -11.12 34.90 14.12
N GLU A 164 -10.24 35.29 15.04
CA GLU A 164 -8.87 34.80 15.16
C GLU A 164 -8.90 33.28 15.39
N GLU A 165 -7.94 32.58 14.79
CA GLU A 165 -7.78 31.13 14.83
C GLU A 165 -7.24 30.72 16.21
N GLU A 166 -8.09 30.15 17.06
CA GLU A 166 -7.70 29.29 18.18
C GLU A 166 -8.00 27.83 17.76
N GLU A 167 -6.96 27.01 17.71
CA GLU A 167 -7.05 25.56 17.48
C GLU A 167 -7.43 24.88 18.80
N GLU A 168 -8.70 24.47 18.95
CA GLU A 168 -9.14 23.51 19.96
C GLU A 168 -9.30 22.13 19.27
N GLU A 169 -8.48 21.16 19.69
CA GLU A 169 -8.64 19.74 19.36
C GLU A 169 -9.55 19.12 20.43
N GLU A 170 -10.80 18.81 20.10
CA GLU A 170 -11.66 17.92 20.91
C GLU A 170 -11.54 16.47 20.42
N GLU A 171 -11.19 15.60 21.35
CA GLU A 171 -11.21 14.13 21.22
C GLU A 171 -12.66 13.62 21.31
N GLU A 172 -13.14 12.90 20.30
CA GLU A 172 -14.35 12.08 20.43
C GLU A 172 -13.99 10.58 20.42
N GLU A 173 -14.39 9.91 21.51
CA GLU A 173 -14.31 8.46 21.74
C GLU A 173 -15.19 7.68 20.74
N GLU A 174 -14.58 6.79 19.94
CA GLU A 174 -15.33 5.80 19.17
C GLU A 174 -15.66 4.56 20.03
N THR A 175 -16.89 4.50 20.53
CA THR A 175 -17.53 3.23 20.90
C THR A 175 -17.97 2.47 19.64
N VAL A 176 -17.53 1.22 19.48
CA VAL A 176 -17.79 0.36 18.31
C VAL A 176 -19.14 -0.38 18.46
N PRO A 177 -20.08 -0.28 17.49
CA PRO A 177 -21.06 -1.33 17.25
C PRO A 177 -20.73 -2.11 15.98
N GLN A 178 -20.75 -3.42 16.16
CA GLN A 178 -20.49 -4.48 15.20
C GLN A 178 -21.60 -4.55 14.13
N LEU A 179 -21.27 -4.35 12.85
CA LEU A 179 -22.14 -4.70 11.73
C LEU A 179 -21.35 -5.40 10.61
N GLU A 180 -21.96 -6.48 10.15
CA GLU A 180 -21.44 -7.57 9.34
C GLU A 180 -21.22 -7.13 7.88
N LEU A 181 -19.99 -7.21 7.38
CA LEU A 181 -19.66 -6.87 5.99
C LEU A 181 -19.75 -8.12 5.11
N VAL A 182 -20.76 -8.17 4.24
CA VAL A 182 -20.85 -9.13 3.14
C VAL A 182 -19.82 -8.74 2.07
N GLU A 183 -18.79 -9.58 1.90
CA GLU A 183 -17.77 -9.42 0.86
C GLU A 183 -18.38 -9.62 -0.54
N LEU A 184 -18.42 -8.55 -1.34
CA LEU A 184 -18.46 -8.65 -2.80
C LEU A 184 -17.09 -8.27 -3.33
N THR A 185 -16.21 -9.26 -3.46
CA THR A 185 -14.90 -9.11 -4.09
C THR A 185 -15.06 -8.90 -5.60
N LEU A 186 -14.81 -7.67 -6.07
CA LEU A 186 -14.67 -7.38 -7.50
C LEU A 186 -13.29 -7.83 -8.00
N ASN A 187 -13.30 -8.71 -8.99
CA ASN A 187 -12.16 -9.40 -9.57
C ASN A 187 -11.24 -8.47 -10.39
N THR A 188 -9.93 -8.55 -10.16
CA THR A 188 -8.89 -7.91 -10.99
C THR A 188 -8.53 -8.80 -12.18
N LEU A 189 -9.38 -8.83 -13.19
CA LEU A 189 -9.06 -9.33 -14.52
C LEU A 189 -9.11 -8.14 -15.47
N ASP A 190 -7.93 -7.58 -15.82
CA ASP A 190 -7.63 -6.88 -17.09
C ASP A 190 -6.32 -6.08 -16.99
N LEU A 191 -5.22 -6.75 -16.67
CA LEU A 191 -3.85 -6.22 -16.84
C LEU A 191 -2.92 -7.32 -17.40
N ARG A 192 -3.19 -7.73 -18.64
CA ARG A 192 -2.23 -8.35 -19.59
C ARG A 192 -1.81 -7.22 -20.56
N GLU A 193 -0.58 -7.03 -21.04
CA GLU A 193 0.68 -7.76 -21.10
C GLU A 193 1.80 -6.70 -21.15
N PHE A 194 2.95 -6.95 -20.56
CA PHE A 194 4.27 -6.65 -21.17
C PHE A 194 5.33 -7.33 -20.31
N GLU A 195 5.98 -8.33 -20.90
CA GLU A 195 7.08 -9.08 -20.30
C GLU A 195 8.20 -8.15 -19.84
N VAL A 196 8.45 -8.12 -18.53
CA VAL A 196 9.68 -7.57 -17.97
C VAL A 196 10.48 -8.74 -17.44
N GLN A 197 11.44 -9.20 -18.24
CA GLN A 197 12.47 -10.14 -17.79
C GLN A 197 13.18 -9.57 -16.55
N PRO A 198 13.39 -10.37 -15.48
CA PRO A 198 14.13 -9.91 -14.32
C PRO A 198 15.62 -9.89 -14.65
N LYS A 199 16.21 -8.71 -14.84
CA LYS A 199 17.66 -8.57 -14.80
C LYS A 199 18.16 -8.78 -13.37
N CYS A 200 18.94 -9.85 -13.22
CA CYS A 200 19.88 -10.14 -12.16
C CYS A 200 20.65 -8.89 -11.68
N GLY A 201 20.74 -8.77 -10.35
CA GLY A 201 21.91 -8.25 -9.63
C GLY A 201 22.57 -6.96 -10.11
N GLN A 202 22.05 -5.82 -9.69
CA GLN A 202 22.91 -4.66 -9.47
C GLN A 202 22.82 -4.22 -8.01
N LYS A 203 23.92 -4.52 -7.29
CA LYS A 203 24.25 -4.03 -5.96
C LYS A 203 23.95 -2.52 -5.92
N LYS A 204 22.89 -2.12 -5.21
CA LYS A 204 22.68 -0.71 -4.87
C LYS A 204 23.83 -0.28 -3.96
N ARG A 205 24.80 0.43 -4.55
CA ARG A 205 25.73 1.28 -3.80
C ARG A 205 24.90 2.17 -2.88
N ARG A 206 24.98 1.89 -1.57
CA ARG A 206 24.46 2.76 -0.52
C ARG A 206 25.09 4.13 -0.70
N ARG A 207 24.28 5.16 -0.95
CA ARG A 207 24.72 6.55 -0.82
C ARG A 207 25.08 6.76 0.66
N ARG A 208 26.37 6.92 0.93
CA ARG A 208 26.89 7.36 2.22
C ARG A 208 26.32 8.77 2.48
N LYS A 209 25.66 8.96 3.63
CA LYS A 209 25.47 10.29 4.22
C LYS A 209 26.85 10.87 4.53
N PRO A 210 27.07 12.19 4.43
CA PRO A 210 28.35 12.77 4.80
C PRO A 210 28.65 12.43 6.26
N LYS A 211 29.84 11.88 6.50
CA LYS A 211 30.37 11.65 7.85
C LYS A 211 30.55 13.02 8.49
N GLY A 212 29.90 13.25 9.62
CA GLY A 212 30.29 14.35 10.52
C GLY A 212 31.75 14.15 10.89
N ARG A 213 32.52 15.25 10.90
CA ARG A 213 33.92 15.27 11.32
C ARG A 213 34.02 14.68 12.72
N GLN A 214 34.75 13.57 12.84
CA GLN A 214 35.35 13.16 14.12
C GLN A 214 36.39 14.24 14.43
N LEU A 215 36.20 14.97 15.54
CA LEU A 215 37.26 15.77 16.11
C LEU A 215 38.12 14.82 16.93
N GLU A 216 39.36 14.63 16.48
CA GLU A 216 40.32 13.73 17.09
C GLU A 216 40.75 14.24 18.46
N HIS A 217 41.02 13.26 19.31
CA HIS A 217 41.39 13.34 20.70
C HIS A 217 42.77 14.00 20.85
N LEU A 218 42.82 15.23 21.38
CA LEU A 218 44.06 15.77 21.94
C LEU A 218 44.06 15.51 23.44
N GLY A 219 44.94 14.61 23.85
CA GLY A 219 45.17 14.28 25.25
C GLY A 219 45.69 15.48 26.01
N LEU A 220 44.85 16.01 26.90
CA LEU A 220 45.23 16.71 28.12
C LEU A 220 44.24 16.28 29.20
N GLY A 221 44.76 15.66 30.25
CA GLY A 221 43.98 15.12 31.35
C GLY A 221 43.33 16.22 32.17
N LEU A 222 42.07 16.55 31.88
CA LEU A 222 41.05 17.14 32.74
C LEU A 222 39.79 17.32 31.87
N PRO A 223 38.60 16.86 32.29
CA PRO A 223 37.46 16.78 31.39
C PRO A 223 36.98 18.17 30.94
N ALA A 224 36.81 18.33 29.63
CA ALA A 224 36.58 19.61 28.94
C ALA A 224 35.35 20.41 29.40
N TRP A 225 34.42 19.81 30.14
CA TRP A 225 33.26 20.52 30.72
C TRP A 225 33.64 21.46 31.87
N ARG A 226 34.84 21.32 32.47
CA ARG A 226 35.35 22.32 33.43
C ARG A 226 35.88 23.61 32.78
N ALA A 227 36.12 23.60 31.47
CA ALA A 227 36.74 24.72 30.75
C ALA A 227 35.72 25.69 30.10
N LEU A 228 34.44 25.31 30.07
CA LEU A 228 33.32 26.13 29.61
C LEU A 228 32.38 26.24 30.81
N GLY A 229 32.00 27.45 31.22
CA GLY A 229 31.08 27.68 32.34
C GLY A 229 29.64 27.23 32.09
N THR A 230 29.45 26.11 31.38
CA THR A 230 28.17 25.45 31.13
C THR A 230 27.82 24.58 32.32
N SER A 231 26.58 24.66 32.79
CA SER A 231 26.10 23.87 33.91
C SER A 231 26.20 22.36 33.61
N VAL A 232 26.35 21.52 34.64
CA VAL A 232 26.34 20.05 34.49
C VAL A 232 25.03 19.58 33.81
N GLN A 233 23.94 20.29 34.08
CA GLN A 233 22.63 20.10 33.48
C GLN A 233 22.64 20.29 31.95
N ASP A 234 23.30 21.33 31.44
CA ASP A 234 23.40 21.61 29.99
C ASP A 234 24.18 20.52 29.25
N VAL A 235 25.23 19.99 29.89
CA VAL A 235 26.06 18.91 29.34
C VAL A 235 25.25 17.61 29.28
N MET A 236 24.51 17.27 30.35
CA MET A 236 23.61 16.12 30.36
C MET A 236 22.49 16.25 29.33
N PHE A 237 21.88 17.43 29.20
CA PHE A 237 20.86 17.71 28.19
C PHE A 237 21.39 17.47 26.78
N THR A 238 22.57 18.03 26.48
CA THR A 238 23.22 17.89 25.17
C THR A 238 23.57 16.43 24.89
N ALA A 239 24.12 15.70 25.87
CA ALA A 239 24.43 14.28 25.75
C ALA A 239 23.16 13.45 25.46
N CYS A 240 22.05 13.73 26.17
CA CYS A 240 20.78 13.03 25.97
C CYS A 240 20.17 13.29 24.59
N LYS A 241 20.22 14.53 24.13
CA LYS A 241 19.72 14.94 22.80
C LYS A 241 20.56 14.33 21.67
N MET A 242 21.89 14.34 21.82
CA MET A 242 22.82 13.85 20.80
C MET A 242 22.95 12.33 20.80
N GLY A 243 22.68 11.67 21.93
CA GLY A 243 22.85 10.23 22.10
C GLY A 243 24.27 9.84 22.51
N ASP A 244 25.00 10.69 23.23
CA ASP A 244 26.35 10.40 23.69
C ASP A 244 26.32 9.58 24.99
N VAL A 245 26.31 8.26 24.81
CA VAL A 245 26.25 7.24 25.86
C VAL A 245 27.48 7.31 26.77
N SER A 246 28.67 7.50 26.20
CA SER A 246 29.93 7.51 26.94
C SER A 246 30.03 8.74 27.84
N ALA A 247 29.71 9.93 27.33
CA ALA A 247 29.70 11.15 28.13
C ALA A 247 28.72 11.05 29.31
N LEU A 248 27.53 10.49 29.08
CA LEU A 248 26.51 10.34 30.11
C LEU A 248 26.90 9.31 31.18
N GLN A 249 27.48 8.18 30.80
CA GLN A 249 28.01 7.18 31.75
C GLN A 249 29.10 7.76 32.64
N HIS A 250 30.01 8.56 32.07
CA HIS A 250 31.05 9.22 32.85
C HIS A 250 30.48 10.23 33.85
N LEU A 251 29.42 10.95 33.51
CA LEU A 251 28.77 11.92 34.41
C LEU A 251 27.96 11.23 35.52
N LEU A 252 27.35 10.09 35.24
CA LEU A 252 26.56 9.32 36.20
C LEU A 252 27.39 8.37 37.08
N GLY A 253 28.61 8.03 36.66
CA GLY A 253 29.51 7.11 37.34
C GLY A 253 30.49 7.74 38.33
N VAL A 254 30.47 9.06 38.54
CA VAL A 254 31.32 9.72 39.54
C VAL A 254 30.68 9.58 40.93
N PRO A 255 31.32 8.89 41.89
CA PRO A 255 30.82 8.80 43.27
C PRO A 255 30.84 10.19 43.94
N ALA A 256 29.90 10.40 44.86
CA ALA A 256 29.43 11.67 45.43
C ALA A 256 30.45 12.58 46.14
N ASP A 257 31.75 12.30 46.04
CA ASP A 257 32.80 12.96 46.82
C ASP A 257 33.64 13.96 46.00
N ALA A 258 33.31 14.19 44.71
CA ALA A 258 34.13 15.00 43.80
C ALA A 258 33.33 15.97 42.91
N GLY A 259 32.41 16.73 43.48
CA GLY A 259 31.90 17.95 42.82
C GLY A 259 30.47 18.31 43.21
N HIS A 260 30.32 19.33 44.05
CA HIS A 260 29.07 20.06 44.17
C HIS A 260 28.89 20.98 42.95
N ASP A 261 27.69 20.96 42.39
CA ASP A 261 27.09 22.07 41.65
C ASP A 261 26.95 23.29 42.60
N ASP A 262 27.02 24.51 42.06
CA ASP A 262 26.71 25.78 42.74
C ASP A 262 25.31 25.76 43.44
N ASN A 263 24.40 24.87 43.02
CA ASN A 263 23.08 24.61 43.61
C ASN A 263 22.98 23.40 44.58
N GLY A 264 24.07 22.65 44.82
CA GLY A 264 24.10 21.58 45.84
C GLY A 264 23.27 20.31 45.58
N LEU A 265 22.81 20.06 44.33
CA LEU A 265 22.06 18.85 43.98
C LEU A 265 22.97 17.74 43.43
N SER A 266 22.73 16.50 43.84
CA SER A 266 23.46 15.35 43.29
C SER A 266 23.08 15.07 41.82
N PRO A 267 23.99 14.54 40.99
CA PRO A 267 23.69 14.17 39.60
C PRO A 267 22.50 13.19 39.45
N GLN A 268 22.18 12.43 40.51
CA GLN A 268 21.03 11.52 40.56
C GLN A 268 19.71 12.25 40.84
N GLN A 269 19.72 13.28 41.70
CA GLN A 269 18.54 14.12 41.94
C GLN A 269 18.17 14.96 40.71
N LEU A 270 19.17 15.35 39.90
CA LEU A 270 18.95 16.09 38.65
C LEU A 270 18.19 15.28 37.58
N LEU A 271 18.13 13.95 37.69
CA LEU A 271 17.45 13.08 36.71
C LEU A 271 15.93 13.28 36.68
N ASN A 272 15.34 13.61 37.83
CA ASN A 272 13.90 13.73 38.02
C ASN A 272 13.43 15.19 38.08
N THR A 273 14.34 16.16 38.11
CA THR A 273 13.99 17.59 38.09
C THR A 273 13.59 18.04 36.69
N PRO A 274 12.58 18.92 36.56
CA PRO A 274 12.24 19.55 35.28
C PRO A 274 13.37 20.49 34.84
N LEU A 275 13.78 20.39 33.58
CA LEU A 275 14.88 21.16 32.99
C LEU A 275 14.41 22.51 32.47
N ASP A 276 13.22 22.52 31.88
CA ASP A 276 12.68 23.65 31.13
C ASP A 276 11.33 24.08 31.71
N GLU A 277 10.86 25.24 31.26
CA GLU A 277 9.48 25.68 31.46
C GLU A 277 8.45 24.70 30.88
N SER A 278 8.79 23.74 30.04
CA SER A 278 7.82 22.70 29.64
C SER A 278 7.62 21.63 30.73
N GLY A 279 8.42 21.63 31.80
CA GLY A 279 8.42 20.56 32.81
C GLY A 279 9.15 19.29 32.35
N TRP A 280 9.96 19.36 31.29
CA TRP A 280 10.62 18.19 30.72
C TRP A 280 11.78 17.69 31.57
N THR A 281 11.81 16.39 31.84
CA THR A 281 12.98 15.71 32.44
C THR A 281 13.98 15.24 31.39
N LEU A 282 15.19 14.84 31.80
CA LEU A 282 16.19 14.26 30.90
C LEU A 282 15.65 13.03 30.13
N LEU A 283 14.76 12.26 30.77
CA LEU A 283 14.12 11.10 30.16
C LEU A 283 13.13 11.49 29.04
N HIS A 284 12.41 12.60 29.18
CA HIS A 284 11.57 13.16 28.11
C HIS A 284 12.41 13.55 26.89
N VAL A 285 13.54 14.25 27.11
CA VAL A 285 14.45 14.67 26.04
C VAL A 285 15.02 13.47 25.29
N ALA A 286 15.48 12.44 26.01
CA ALA A 286 16.01 11.22 25.40
C ALA A 286 14.93 10.43 24.63
N ALA A 287 13.70 10.38 25.15
CA ALA A 287 12.56 9.74 24.50
C ALA A 287 12.13 10.45 23.22
N ALA A 288 12.01 11.79 23.27
CA ALA A 288 11.69 12.64 22.12
C ALA A 288 12.77 12.54 21.04
N ALA A 289 14.05 12.53 21.42
CA ALA A 289 15.18 12.33 20.51
C ALA A 289 15.25 10.91 19.93
N GLY A 290 14.51 9.95 20.50
CA GLY A 290 14.46 8.57 20.05
C GLY A 290 15.74 7.78 20.30
N ARG A 291 16.49 8.11 21.37
CA ARG A 291 17.76 7.47 21.75
C ARG A 291 17.51 6.33 22.72
N SER A 292 17.24 5.13 22.19
CA SER A 292 16.93 3.93 22.98
C SER A 292 18.01 3.56 24.01
N GLU A 293 19.29 3.66 23.63
CA GLU A 293 20.42 3.32 24.50
C GLU A 293 20.57 4.29 25.68
N VAL A 294 20.37 5.58 25.44
CA VAL A 294 20.38 6.61 26.49
C VAL A 294 19.20 6.43 27.45
N VAL A 295 18.01 6.16 26.92
CA VAL A 295 16.81 5.88 27.74
C VAL A 295 17.07 4.70 28.68
N ARG A 296 17.68 3.63 28.21
CA ARG A 296 18.06 2.48 29.05
C ARG A 296 19.00 2.91 30.18
N LEU A 297 20.05 3.65 29.86
CA LEU A 297 21.02 4.11 30.87
C LEU A 297 20.40 5.03 31.93
N LEU A 298 19.51 5.93 31.52
CA LEU A 298 18.81 6.83 32.46
C LEU A 298 17.89 6.03 33.40
N LEU A 299 17.17 5.03 32.89
CA LEU A 299 16.32 4.14 33.71
C LEU A 299 17.14 3.27 34.68
N GLU A 300 18.32 2.80 34.25
CA GLU A 300 19.28 2.08 35.08
C GLU A 300 19.80 2.99 36.20
N ALA A 301 20.13 4.25 35.87
CA ALA A 301 20.65 5.27 36.78
C ALA A 301 19.63 5.86 37.77
N GLY A 302 18.34 5.49 37.66
CA GLY A 302 17.32 5.89 38.63
C GLY A 302 16.34 6.97 38.15
N ALA A 303 16.31 7.30 36.85
CA ALA A 303 15.33 8.24 36.32
C ALA A 303 13.93 7.63 36.32
N ASP A 304 12.97 8.32 36.94
CA ASP A 304 11.60 7.84 37.11
C ASP A 304 10.79 8.02 35.81
N PRO A 305 10.26 6.94 35.21
CA PRO A 305 9.45 7.02 34.00
C PRO A 305 8.02 7.51 34.26
N ALA A 306 7.62 7.68 35.53
CA ALA A 306 6.29 8.13 35.92
C ALA A 306 6.19 9.66 36.06
N VAL A 307 7.31 10.40 35.98
CA VAL A 307 7.30 11.86 36.06
C VAL A 307 6.58 12.41 34.84
N ARG A 308 5.64 13.33 35.07
CA ARG A 308 4.84 13.95 34.02
C ARG A 308 5.35 15.35 33.72
N ASP A 309 5.22 15.76 32.47
CA ASP A 309 5.45 17.14 32.06
C ASP A 309 4.25 18.06 32.39
N ARG A 310 4.30 19.32 31.96
CA ARG A 310 3.17 20.26 32.14
C ARG A 310 1.89 19.87 31.38
N GLN A 311 1.97 18.97 30.41
CA GLN A 311 0.83 18.41 29.67
C GLN A 311 0.36 17.08 30.27
N GLU A 312 0.82 16.74 31.48
CA GLU A 312 0.58 15.49 32.18
C GLU A 312 1.07 14.23 31.44
N GLN A 313 1.95 14.39 30.44
CA GLN A 313 2.45 13.29 29.64
C GLN A 313 3.71 12.67 30.28
N PRO A 314 3.79 11.33 30.40
CA PRO A 314 5.02 10.66 30.79
C PRO A 314 5.98 10.52 29.60
N PRO A 315 7.29 10.28 29.83
CA PRO A 315 8.30 10.12 28.78
C PRO A 315 7.96 9.07 27.71
N TYR A 316 7.17 8.05 28.07
CA TYR A 316 6.72 7.03 27.14
C TYR A 316 5.86 7.61 26.00
N CYS A 317 4.98 8.56 26.29
CA CYS A 317 4.05 9.15 25.32
C CYS A 317 4.78 10.07 24.32
N VAL A 318 5.78 10.81 24.79
CA VAL A 318 6.60 11.72 23.96
C VAL A 318 7.60 10.98 23.05
N SER A 319 7.75 9.66 23.23
CA SER A 319 8.72 8.88 22.47
C SER A 319 8.51 8.92 20.94
N ALA A 320 9.55 9.28 20.18
CA ALA A 320 9.44 9.36 18.72
C ALA A 320 9.43 7.97 18.04
N ASN A 321 10.28 7.06 18.51
CA ASN A 321 10.55 5.78 17.84
C ASN A 321 9.89 4.59 18.55
N LYS A 322 9.43 3.61 17.75
CA LYS A 322 8.97 2.31 18.29
C LYS A 322 10.07 1.59 19.09
N GLN A 323 11.33 1.71 18.66
CA GLN A 323 12.45 1.10 19.38
C GLN A 323 12.56 1.65 20.80
N THR A 324 12.45 2.97 20.97
CA THR A 324 12.52 3.63 22.28
C THR A 324 11.35 3.24 23.19
N ARG A 325 10.12 3.15 22.65
CA ARG A 325 8.97 2.59 23.39
C ARG A 325 9.21 1.16 23.85
N ASN A 326 9.77 0.35 22.97
CA ASN A 326 10.08 -1.04 23.28
C ASN A 326 11.13 -1.15 24.40
N GLU A 327 12.09 -0.23 24.50
CA GLU A 327 13.05 -0.25 25.61
C GLU A 327 12.39 -0.02 26.97
N PHE A 328 11.41 0.90 27.10
CA PHE A 328 10.64 1.03 28.34
C PHE A 328 9.92 -0.27 28.72
N ARG A 329 9.37 -0.97 27.73
CA ARG A 329 8.67 -2.25 27.92
C ARG A 329 9.60 -3.42 28.22
N ARG A 330 10.84 -3.37 27.70
CA ARG A 330 11.91 -4.33 28.03
C ARG A 330 12.42 -4.09 29.44
N PHE A 331 12.67 -2.83 29.81
CA PHE A 331 13.08 -2.46 31.15
C PHE A 331 12.02 -2.85 32.20
N MET A 332 10.73 -2.66 31.89
CA MET A 332 9.62 -3.16 32.71
C MET A 332 9.65 -4.69 32.88
N SER A 333 10.06 -5.44 31.85
CA SER A 333 10.19 -6.90 31.95
C SER A 333 11.39 -7.34 32.80
N GLU A 334 12.48 -6.56 32.78
CA GLU A 334 13.67 -6.81 33.58
C GLU A 334 13.45 -6.46 35.07
N GLN A 335 12.70 -5.38 35.36
CA GLN A 335 12.49 -4.88 36.73
C GLN A 335 11.02 -4.49 37.03
N PRO A 336 10.08 -5.45 37.16
CA PRO A 336 8.65 -5.15 37.26
C PRO A 336 8.19 -4.34 38.49
N GLN A 337 8.97 -4.32 39.56
CA GLN A 337 8.61 -3.67 40.84
C GLN A 337 9.37 -2.35 41.09
N LYS A 338 10.30 -1.94 40.21
CA LYS A 338 11.18 -0.79 40.46
C LYS A 338 10.45 0.56 40.37
N TYR A 339 9.51 0.69 39.43
CA TYR A 339 8.77 1.93 39.19
C TYR A 339 7.26 1.67 39.04
N ASN A 340 6.46 2.72 39.22
CA ASN A 340 5.01 2.67 38.97
C ASN A 340 4.71 2.75 37.47
N TYR A 341 4.82 1.63 36.76
CA TYR A 341 4.62 1.56 35.30
C TYR A 341 3.20 1.90 34.82
N THR A 342 2.19 1.76 35.69
CA THR A 342 0.81 2.20 35.44
C THR A 342 0.73 3.72 35.31
N GLN A 343 1.42 4.46 36.19
CA GLN A 343 1.50 5.92 36.14
C GLN A 343 2.32 6.40 34.94
N ALA A 344 3.33 5.63 34.52
CA ALA A 344 4.15 5.88 33.33
C ALA A 344 3.44 5.56 32.00
N GLN A 345 2.20 5.06 32.02
CA GLN A 345 1.40 4.66 30.85
C GLN A 345 2.11 3.66 29.92
N VAL A 346 3.01 2.82 30.45
CA VAL A 346 3.74 1.82 29.64
C VAL A 346 2.84 0.59 29.45
N PRO A 347 2.42 0.25 28.21
CA PRO A 347 1.66 -0.97 27.95
C PRO A 347 2.50 -2.20 28.29
N GLY A 348 1.85 -3.28 28.72
CA GLY A 348 2.48 -4.46 29.34
C GLY A 348 3.81 -4.96 28.76
N PRO A 349 4.60 -5.71 29.55
CA PRO A 349 6.01 -5.96 29.30
C PRO A 349 6.24 -6.60 27.92
N LEU A 350 7.31 -6.20 27.24
CA LEU A 350 7.68 -6.76 25.94
C LEU A 350 8.86 -7.72 26.15
N THR A 351 8.56 -9.01 26.30
CA THR A 351 9.61 -10.04 26.44
C THR A 351 10.29 -10.32 25.10
N THR A 352 11.57 -10.69 25.16
CA THR A 352 12.37 -11.10 24.00
C THR A 352 11.73 -12.27 23.23
N GLU A 353 11.07 -13.18 23.94
CA GLU A 353 10.30 -14.29 23.36
C GLU A 353 9.08 -13.81 22.56
N MET A 354 8.36 -12.80 23.04
CA MET A 354 7.23 -12.23 22.30
C MET A 354 7.69 -11.48 21.04
N GLU A 355 8.84 -10.80 21.07
CA GLU A 355 9.42 -10.19 19.88
C GLU A 355 9.80 -11.24 18.83
N ALA A 356 10.38 -12.37 19.26
CA ALA A 356 10.71 -13.49 18.39
C ALA A 356 9.43 -14.10 17.76
N ARG A 357 8.38 -14.34 18.55
CA ARG A 357 7.09 -14.87 18.05
C ARG A 357 6.39 -13.91 17.09
N GLN A 358 6.44 -12.60 17.35
CA GLN A 358 5.92 -11.59 16.42
C GLN A 358 6.73 -11.54 15.12
N ALA A 359 8.06 -11.62 15.20
CA ALA A 359 8.93 -11.66 14.03
C ALA A 359 8.69 -12.91 13.19
N GLU A 360 8.52 -14.07 13.83
CA GLU A 360 8.17 -15.33 13.18
C GLU A 360 6.82 -15.25 12.50
N ARG A 361 5.77 -14.78 13.18
CA ARG A 361 4.44 -14.55 12.58
C ARG A 361 4.52 -13.64 11.34
N ARG A 362 5.29 -12.56 11.41
CA ARG A 362 5.49 -11.64 10.27
C ARG A 362 6.25 -12.29 9.12
N ARG A 363 7.23 -13.15 9.41
CA ARG A 363 7.97 -13.94 8.41
C ARG A 363 7.06 -14.98 7.76
N ALA A 364 6.28 -15.71 8.55
CA ALA A 364 5.30 -16.70 8.10
C ALA A 364 4.24 -16.07 7.20
N HIS A 365 3.62 -14.96 7.62
CA HIS A 365 2.65 -14.24 6.80
C HIS A 365 3.25 -13.73 5.47
N LYS A 366 4.49 -13.23 5.49
CA LYS A 366 5.19 -12.81 4.27
C LYS A 366 5.52 -13.99 3.36
N ALA A 367 5.87 -15.14 3.92
CA ALA A 367 6.12 -16.36 3.16
C ALA A 367 4.82 -16.89 2.52
N GLN A 368 3.73 -16.94 3.29
CA GLN A 368 2.41 -17.33 2.81
C GLN A 368 1.91 -16.42 1.69
N ARG A 369 2.07 -15.09 1.83
CA ARG A 369 1.67 -14.16 0.76
C ARG A 369 2.47 -14.37 -0.52
N LYS A 370 3.79 -14.60 -0.42
CA LYS A 370 4.63 -14.91 -1.59
C LYS A 370 4.24 -16.23 -2.24
N GLN A 371 3.85 -17.22 -1.44
CA GLN A 371 3.41 -18.52 -1.95
C GLN A 371 2.10 -18.38 -2.73
N ARG A 372 1.11 -17.66 -2.19
CA ARG A 372 -0.14 -17.34 -2.90
C ARG A 372 0.12 -16.56 -4.20
N GLU A 373 0.97 -15.53 -4.15
CA GLU A 373 1.36 -14.76 -5.34
C GLU A 373 2.04 -15.65 -6.41
N LYS A 374 2.80 -16.68 -6.01
CA LYS A 374 3.42 -17.64 -6.91
C LYS A 374 2.40 -18.60 -7.52
N GLU A 375 1.52 -19.17 -6.71
CA GLU A 375 0.43 -20.07 -7.14
C GLU A 375 -0.53 -19.37 -8.11
N GLU A 376 -0.91 -18.12 -7.82
CA GLU A 376 -1.75 -17.31 -8.72
C GLU A 376 -1.06 -17.07 -10.07
N ARG A 377 0.26 -16.81 -10.07
CA ARG A 377 1.02 -16.60 -11.30
C ARG A 377 1.12 -17.89 -12.13
N GLU A 378 1.36 -19.02 -11.49
CA GLU A 378 1.41 -20.33 -12.15
C GLU A 378 0.02 -20.69 -12.73
N ALA A 379 -1.06 -20.44 -11.98
CA ALA A 379 -2.43 -20.64 -12.45
C ALA A 379 -2.80 -19.74 -13.64
N GLN A 380 -2.36 -18.47 -13.64
CA GLN A 380 -2.57 -17.56 -14.77
C GLN A 380 -1.81 -17.99 -16.03
N GLN A 381 -0.59 -18.50 -15.87
CA GLN A 381 0.20 -19.02 -16.99
C GLN A 381 -0.45 -20.26 -17.59
N LEU A 382 -0.94 -21.18 -16.76
CA LEU A 382 -1.66 -22.36 -17.23
C LEU A 382 -2.93 -21.98 -17.99
N ARG A 383 -3.73 -21.05 -17.46
CA ARG A 383 -4.94 -20.56 -18.15
C ARG A 383 -4.62 -19.87 -19.49
N ALA A 384 -3.54 -19.09 -19.55
CA ALA A 384 -3.10 -18.47 -20.80
C ALA A 384 -2.68 -19.52 -21.84
N GLN A 385 -1.95 -20.56 -21.42
CA GLN A 385 -1.56 -21.67 -22.30
C GLN A 385 -2.80 -22.41 -22.83
N GLU A 386 -3.78 -22.72 -21.97
CA GLU A 386 -5.03 -23.35 -22.39
C GLU A 386 -5.85 -22.47 -23.36
N GLU A 387 -5.92 -21.15 -23.13
CA GLU A 387 -6.57 -20.20 -24.03
C GLU A 387 -5.88 -20.13 -25.39
N ASP A 388 -4.55 -20.11 -25.42
CA ASP A 388 -3.77 -20.09 -26.64
C ASP A 388 -3.90 -21.40 -27.42
N GLU A 389 -3.92 -22.54 -26.74
CA GLU A 389 -4.20 -23.85 -27.37
C GLU A 389 -5.61 -23.89 -27.97
N LYS A 390 -6.62 -23.39 -27.25
CA LYS A 390 -7.99 -23.28 -27.77
C LYS A 390 -8.06 -22.37 -29.00
N ARG A 391 -7.36 -21.23 -28.98
CA ARG A 391 -7.28 -20.30 -30.13
C ARG A 391 -6.58 -20.94 -31.32
N ARG A 392 -5.46 -21.64 -31.10
CA ARG A 392 -4.74 -22.39 -32.15
C ARG A 392 -5.65 -23.45 -32.77
N PHE A 393 -6.36 -24.21 -31.95
CA PHE A 393 -7.30 -25.23 -32.44
C PHE A 393 -8.47 -24.61 -33.22
N ALA A 394 -9.04 -23.51 -32.76
CA ALA A 394 -10.12 -22.81 -33.44
C ALA A 394 -9.70 -22.28 -34.83
N ALA A 395 -8.47 -21.78 -34.95
CA ALA A 395 -7.90 -21.21 -36.17
C ALA A 395 -7.56 -22.23 -37.27
N LEU A 396 -7.45 -23.52 -36.94
CA LEU A 396 -7.22 -24.57 -37.94
C LEU A 396 -8.43 -24.71 -38.88
N SER A 397 -8.15 -25.03 -40.14
CA SER A 397 -9.20 -25.36 -41.12
C SER A 397 -9.90 -26.67 -40.77
N ASP A 398 -11.14 -26.88 -41.24
CA ASP A 398 -11.91 -28.10 -40.93
C ASP A 398 -11.22 -29.38 -41.45
N ARG A 399 -10.46 -29.28 -42.53
CA ARG A 399 -9.62 -30.39 -43.05
C ARG A 399 -8.51 -30.77 -42.06
N GLU A 400 -7.84 -29.79 -41.47
CA GLU A 400 -6.78 -30.01 -40.47
C GLU A 400 -7.34 -30.53 -39.15
N LYS A 401 -8.50 -30.02 -38.72
CA LYS A 401 -9.21 -30.54 -37.53
C LYS A 401 -9.59 -32.01 -37.69
N CYS A 402 -10.09 -32.41 -38.87
CA CYS A 402 -10.37 -33.80 -39.20
C CYS A 402 -9.11 -34.67 -39.25
N ALA A 403 -8.01 -34.16 -39.80
CA ALA A 403 -6.72 -34.85 -39.80
C ALA A 403 -6.19 -35.07 -38.37
N LEU A 404 -6.22 -34.05 -37.50
CA LEU A 404 -5.82 -34.18 -36.08
C LEU A 404 -6.72 -35.15 -35.30
N ALA A 405 -8.03 -35.18 -35.59
CA ALA A 405 -8.93 -36.16 -34.99
C ALA A 405 -8.62 -37.59 -35.46
N ALA A 406 -8.26 -37.76 -36.74
CA ALA A 406 -7.81 -39.05 -37.29
C ALA A 406 -6.46 -39.48 -36.68
N GLU A 407 -5.49 -38.57 -36.53
CA GLU A 407 -4.23 -38.82 -35.84
C GLU A 407 -4.44 -39.24 -34.38
N ARG A 408 -5.34 -38.56 -33.65
CA ARG A 408 -5.71 -38.96 -32.27
C ARG A 408 -6.32 -40.36 -32.22
N ARG A 409 -7.15 -40.73 -33.19
CA ARG A 409 -7.71 -42.09 -33.29
C ARG A 409 -6.63 -43.12 -33.60
N LEU A 410 -5.72 -42.83 -34.52
CA LEU A 410 -4.59 -43.71 -34.83
C LEU A 410 -3.65 -43.86 -33.64
N VAL A 411 -3.36 -42.78 -32.89
CA VAL A 411 -2.56 -42.82 -31.66
C VAL A 411 -3.27 -43.63 -30.56
N SER A 412 -4.59 -43.49 -30.39
CA SER A 412 -5.37 -44.33 -29.47
C SER A 412 -5.31 -45.80 -29.90
N GLN A 413 -5.55 -46.06 -31.18
CA GLN A 413 -5.45 -47.41 -31.74
C GLN A 413 -4.04 -47.97 -31.62
N LEU A 414 -2.97 -47.18 -31.71
CA LEU A 414 -1.58 -47.63 -31.51
C LEU A 414 -1.27 -47.93 -30.05
N LYS A 415 -1.83 -47.16 -29.11
CA LYS A 415 -1.78 -47.48 -27.67
C LYS A 415 -2.50 -48.81 -27.40
N ASP A 416 -3.65 -49.03 -28.03
CA ASP A 416 -4.42 -50.28 -27.91
C ASP A 416 -3.76 -51.44 -28.68
N SER A 417 -3.14 -51.17 -29.83
CA SER A 417 -2.50 -52.15 -30.71
C SER A 417 -1.14 -52.62 -30.21
N SER A 418 -0.48 -51.86 -29.34
CA SER A 418 0.65 -52.38 -28.56
C SER A 418 0.25 -53.59 -27.70
N THR A 419 -1.06 -53.74 -27.43
CA THR A 419 -1.67 -54.89 -26.74
C THR A 419 -2.21 -55.95 -27.72
N ILE A 420 -2.57 -55.60 -28.97
CA ILE A 420 -3.24 -56.51 -29.93
C ILE A 420 -2.30 -57.10 -31.01
N LEU A 421 -1.23 -56.41 -31.42
CA LEU A 421 -0.38 -56.87 -32.54
C LEU A 421 0.67 -57.93 -32.16
N ASN A 422 0.81 -58.29 -30.89
CA ASN A 422 1.80 -59.29 -30.45
C ASN A 422 1.26 -60.72 -30.36
N ASN A 423 0.01 -61.00 -30.77
CA ASN A 423 -0.51 -62.36 -30.68
C ASN A 423 -1.61 -62.67 -31.71
N THR A 424 -1.24 -62.96 -32.96
CA THR A 424 -2.11 -63.76 -33.83
C THR A 424 -1.28 -64.65 -34.74
N ARG A 425 -0.58 -65.62 -34.16
CA ARG A 425 -0.08 -66.77 -34.94
C ARG A 425 -1.31 -67.46 -35.54
N ARG A 426 -1.38 -67.59 -36.86
CA ARG A 426 -2.47 -68.26 -37.58
C ARG A 426 -1.97 -69.58 -38.15
N CYS A 427 -2.87 -70.54 -38.32
CA CYS A 427 -2.56 -71.79 -39.00
C CYS A 427 -2.16 -71.48 -40.43
N TRP A 428 -1.01 -72.00 -40.86
CA TRP A 428 -0.50 -71.76 -42.21
C TRP A 428 -1.44 -72.28 -43.31
N LEU A 429 -2.14 -73.40 -43.08
CA LEU A 429 -2.99 -74.00 -44.11
C LEU A 429 -4.40 -73.38 -44.18
N CYS A 430 -5.08 -73.18 -43.04
CA CYS A 430 -6.47 -72.72 -43.02
C CYS A 430 -6.65 -71.27 -42.56
N GLY A 431 -5.59 -70.59 -42.12
CA GLY A 431 -5.64 -69.20 -41.64
C GLY A 431 -6.32 -69.01 -40.28
N GLU A 432 -6.76 -70.08 -39.64
CA GLU A 432 -7.45 -70.05 -38.34
C GLU A 432 -6.50 -69.56 -37.23
N SER A 433 -7.01 -68.75 -36.30
CA SER A 433 -6.20 -68.22 -35.20
C SER A 433 -5.73 -69.35 -34.27
N LEU A 434 -4.43 -69.39 -33.97
CA LEU A 434 -3.85 -70.35 -33.02
C LEU A 434 -3.95 -69.87 -31.57
N LEU A 435 -4.66 -68.77 -31.32
CA LEU A 435 -4.88 -68.26 -29.96
C LEU A 435 -5.63 -69.29 -29.11
N GLY A 436 -5.01 -69.71 -28.00
CA GLY A 436 -5.59 -70.68 -27.07
C GLY A 436 -5.48 -72.15 -27.48
N ARG A 437 -4.77 -72.48 -28.57
CA ARG A 437 -4.51 -73.87 -28.99
C ARG A 437 -3.01 -74.16 -28.96
N ILE A 438 -2.62 -75.41 -28.70
CA ILE A 438 -1.23 -75.88 -28.86
C ILE A 438 -1.04 -76.22 -30.34
N PRO A 439 -0.28 -75.43 -31.13
CA PRO A 439 -0.12 -75.68 -32.55
C PRO A 439 0.84 -76.83 -32.83
N PHE A 440 0.58 -77.55 -33.91
CA PHE A 440 1.53 -78.52 -34.45
C PHE A 440 2.55 -77.79 -35.32
N HIS A 441 3.83 -78.10 -35.15
CA HIS A 441 4.91 -77.50 -35.93
C HIS A 441 5.53 -78.54 -36.88
N TYR A 442 5.77 -78.12 -38.11
CA TYR A 442 6.54 -78.91 -39.08
C TYR A 442 7.30 -77.99 -40.01
N LEU A 443 8.63 -78.08 -39.98
CA LEU A 443 9.53 -77.04 -40.51
C LEU A 443 9.20 -75.69 -39.84
N GLU A 444 9.13 -74.61 -40.62
CA GLU A 444 8.85 -73.26 -40.11
C GLU A 444 7.36 -72.93 -39.98
N PHE A 445 6.46 -73.88 -40.29
CA PHE A 445 5.02 -73.64 -40.33
C PHE A 445 4.29 -74.18 -39.10
N SER A 446 3.26 -73.44 -38.66
CA SER A 446 2.40 -73.77 -37.51
C SER A 446 0.99 -74.16 -37.97
N PHE A 447 0.41 -75.22 -37.42
CA PHE A 447 -0.87 -75.78 -37.84
C PHE A 447 -1.84 -75.93 -36.67
N CYS A 448 -3.14 -75.68 -36.87
CA CYS A 448 -4.16 -75.77 -35.82
C CYS A 448 -4.58 -77.21 -35.50
N SER A 449 -4.34 -78.16 -36.42
CA SER A 449 -4.76 -79.55 -36.28
C SER A 449 -3.84 -80.51 -37.04
N THR A 450 -3.87 -81.80 -36.66
CA THR A 450 -3.15 -82.87 -37.36
C THR A 450 -3.63 -83.05 -38.79
N ASN A 451 -4.88 -82.72 -39.10
CA ASN A 451 -5.41 -82.77 -40.46
C ASN A 451 -4.72 -81.73 -41.35
N CYS A 452 -4.64 -80.47 -40.89
CA CYS A 452 -3.93 -79.42 -41.62
C CYS A 452 -2.44 -79.75 -41.83
N LEU A 453 -1.79 -80.36 -40.83
CA LEU A 453 -0.40 -80.81 -40.98
C LEU A 453 -0.26 -81.94 -42.03
N ARG A 454 -1.16 -82.94 -42.02
CA ARG A 454 -1.14 -84.06 -42.97
C ARG A 454 -1.38 -83.59 -44.41
N THR A 455 -2.35 -82.72 -44.63
CA THR A 455 -2.62 -82.15 -45.97
C THR A 455 -1.42 -81.39 -46.51
N HIS A 456 -0.73 -80.61 -45.67
CA HIS A 456 0.49 -79.90 -46.08
C HIS A 456 1.62 -80.88 -46.46
N ARG A 457 1.79 -81.99 -45.73
CA ARG A 457 2.78 -83.03 -46.07
C ARG A 457 2.45 -83.75 -47.38
N GLN A 458 1.18 -84.10 -47.60
CA GLN A 458 0.72 -84.77 -48.83
C GLN A 458 0.88 -83.88 -50.08
N ARG A 459 0.63 -82.58 -49.96
CA ARG A 459 0.85 -81.63 -51.06
C ARG A 459 2.31 -81.52 -51.46
N LYS A 460 3.23 -81.61 -50.50
CA LYS A 460 4.68 -81.58 -50.79
C LYS A 460 5.15 -82.82 -51.54
N THR A 461 4.61 -84.01 -51.23
CA THR A 461 4.97 -85.26 -51.91
C THR A 461 4.46 -85.36 -53.35
N THR A 462 3.45 -84.56 -53.74
CA THR A 462 2.91 -84.53 -55.10
C THR A 462 3.60 -83.51 -56.02
N THR A 463 4.48 -82.67 -55.47
CA THR A 463 5.20 -81.59 -56.19
C THR A 463 6.72 -81.81 -56.21
N SER A 464 7.15 -83.06 -56.14
CA SER A 464 8.53 -83.52 -56.33
C SER A 464 8.48 -84.75 -57.23
#